data_AF-A0A259D1N9-F1
#
_entry.id   AF-A0A259D1N9-F1
#
_cell.length_a   1.000
_cell.length_b   1.000
_cell.length_c   1.000
_cell.angle_alpha   90.00
_cell.angle_beta   90.00
_cell.angle_gamma   90.00
#
_symmetry.space_group_name_H-M   'P 1'
#
loop_
_entity.id
_entity.type
_entity.pdbx_description
1 polymer ?
#
loop_
_entity_poly.entity_id
_entity_poly.type
_entity_poly.pdbx_seq_one_letter_code
_entity_poly.pdbx_strand_id
1 'polypeptide(L)' 'MCKACTYTIHGAQHHFGWDNSFAPVERVEPGSTILFHCNDSSAGQLGPSSTVADVKALDFGKIN' A
#
# COMPACT_ATOMS: atom_id res chain seq x y z
N MET A 1 -2.74 13.91 -22.95
CA MET A 1 -3.90 14.23 -22.10
C MET A 1 -3.84 13.32 -20.88
N CYS A 2 -3.57 13.84 -19.69
CA CYS A 2 -3.63 13.04 -18.46
C CYS A 2 -5.08 12.56 -18.27
N LYS A 3 -5.33 11.25 -18.41
CA LYS A 3 -6.58 10.67 -17.91
C LYS A 3 -6.48 10.70 -16.39
N ALA A 4 -7.28 11.54 -15.74
CA ALA A 4 -7.58 11.35 -14.34
C ALA A 4 -8.13 9.93 -14.19
N CYS A 5 -7.55 9.12 -13.30
CA CYS A 5 -8.09 7.80 -13.02
C CYS A 5 -9.51 7.95 -12.46
N THR A 6 -10.36 6.96 -12.67
CA THR A 6 -11.73 6.96 -12.12
C THR A 6 -11.67 7.00 -10.59
N TYR A 7 -10.68 6.33 -10.01
CA TYR A 7 -10.43 6.28 -8.57
C TYR A 7 -8.94 6.34 -8.26
N THR A 8 -8.61 6.81 -7.06
CA THR A 8 -7.27 6.70 -6.47
C THR A 8 -7.38 6.04 -5.11
N ILE A 9 -6.63 4.96 -4.88
CA ILE A 9 -6.47 4.29 -3.60
C ILE A 9 -5.09 4.65 -3.06
N HIS A 10 -5.04 5.18 -1.85
CA HIS A 10 -3.82 5.65 -1.19
C HIS A 10 -3.27 4.61 -0.22
N GLY A 11 -2.00 4.77 0.16
CA GLY A 11 -1.28 3.83 1.03
C GLY A 11 -1.87 3.68 2.43
N ALA A 12 -2.78 4.56 2.86
CA ALA A 12 -3.55 4.37 4.08
C ALA A 12 -4.56 3.21 3.99
N GLN A 13 -4.93 2.80 2.79
CA GLN A 13 -5.89 1.74 2.49
C GLN A 13 -5.14 0.45 2.11
N HIS A 14 -4.45 -0.16 3.08
CA HIS A 14 -3.73 -1.43 2.92
C HIS A 14 -4.07 -2.39 4.07
N HIS A 15 -3.70 -3.65 3.87
CA HIS A 15 -3.75 -4.69 4.89
C HIS A 15 -2.41 -5.42 4.89
N PHE A 16 -2.02 -5.97 6.05
CA PHE A 16 -0.92 -6.92 6.13
C PHE A 16 -1.48 -8.33 6.01
N GLY A 17 -1.18 -8.98 4.88
CA GLY A 17 -1.70 -10.30 4.54
C GLY A 17 -3.07 -10.31 3.86
N TRP A 18 -3.56 -11.52 3.60
CA TRP A 18 -4.82 -11.77 2.90
C TRP A 18 -5.84 -12.40 3.85
N ASP A 19 -6.99 -11.73 4.00
CA ASP A 19 -8.12 -12.19 4.80
C ASP A 19 -9.41 -11.88 4.04
N ASN A 20 -10.32 -12.86 3.92
CA ASN A 20 -11.57 -12.69 3.19
C ASN A 20 -12.64 -11.92 3.98
N SER A 21 -12.39 -11.63 5.26
CA SER A 21 -13.24 -10.78 6.09
C SER A 21 -12.99 -9.28 5.89
N PHE A 22 -11.90 -8.90 5.21
CA PHE A 22 -11.61 -7.50 4.92
C PHE A 22 -12.68 -6.90 3.99
N ALA A 23 -13.22 -5.74 4.39
CA ALA A 23 -14.14 -5.00 3.55
C ALA A 23 -13.40 -4.48 2.29
N PRO A 24 -14.02 -4.56 1.10
CA PRO A 24 -13.43 -3.96 -0.09
C PRO A 24 -13.22 -2.45 0.10
N VAL A 25 -12.02 -1.97 -0.23
CA VAL A 25 -11.71 -0.53 -0.23
C VAL A 25 -12.53 0.22 -1.28
N GLU A 26 -12.81 -0.42 -2.43
CA GLU A 26 -13.58 0.16 -3.52
C GLU A 26 -14.27 -0.94 -4.34
N ARG A 27 -15.42 -0.64 -4.94
CA ARG A 27 -16.12 -1.49 -5.93
C ARG A 27 -16.34 -0.67 -7.20
N VAL A 28 -15.80 -1.15 -8.33
CA VAL A 28 -15.80 -0.39 -9.59
C VAL A 28 -16.48 -1.13 -10.73
N GLU A 29 -16.97 -0.36 -11.71
CA GLU A 29 -17.53 -0.91 -12.95
C GLU A 29 -16.42 -1.37 -13.92
N PRO A 30 -16.69 -2.37 -14.78
CA PRO A 30 -15.78 -2.77 -15.84
C PRO A 30 -15.36 -1.60 -16.73
N GLY A 31 -14.06 -1.51 -17.05
CA GLY A 31 -13.49 -0.40 -17.83
C GLY A 31 -13.03 0.79 -16.99
N SER A 32 -13.30 0.80 -15.68
CA SER A 32 -12.72 1.79 -14.75
C SER A 32 -11.20 1.66 -14.68
N THR A 33 -10.52 2.79 -14.46
CA THR A 33 -9.08 2.81 -14.16
C THR A 33 -8.88 3.25 -12.72
N ILE A 34 -8.09 2.50 -11.95
CA ILE A 34 -7.74 2.81 -10.57
C ILE A 34 -6.24 3.11 -10.50
N LEU A 35 -5.88 4.21 -9.85
CA LEU A 35 -4.50 4.52 -9.46
C LEU A 35 -4.25 4.05 -8.03
N PHE A 36 -3.18 3.31 -7.81
CA PHE A 36 -2.74 2.94 -6.46
C PHE A 36 -1.49 3.72 -6.08
N HIS A 37 -1.52 4.38 -4.93
CA HIS A 37 -0.32 4.88 -4.26
C HIS A 37 0.06 3.88 -3.18
N CYS A 38 0.95 2.95 -3.50
CA CYS A 38 1.36 1.90 -2.57
C CYS A 38 2.44 2.40 -1.60
N ASN A 39 2.49 1.80 -0.42
CA ASN A 39 3.67 1.86 0.42
C ASN A 39 4.78 0.98 -0.19
N ASP A 40 6.04 1.22 0.16
CA ASP A 40 7.10 0.25 -0.09
C ASP A 40 6.90 -1.00 0.79
N SER A 41 7.64 -2.07 0.52
CA SER A 41 7.47 -3.35 1.22
C SER A 41 7.80 -3.30 2.71
N SER A 42 8.52 -2.28 3.18
CA SER A 42 8.77 -2.04 4.60
C SER A 42 7.64 -1.28 5.29
N ALA A 43 6.58 -0.89 4.57
CA ALA A 43 5.51 -0.03 5.06
C ALA A 43 6.04 1.30 5.65
N GLY A 44 7.06 1.89 5.03
CA GLY A 44 7.68 3.14 5.46
C GLY A 44 8.57 3.02 6.71
N GLN A 45 8.87 1.80 7.18
CA GLN A 45 9.80 1.60 8.29
C GLN A 45 11.24 2.00 7.94
N LEU A 46 11.59 1.99 6.66
CA LEU A 46 12.89 2.44 6.16
C LEU A 46 12.75 3.73 5.35
N GLY A 47 13.68 4.65 5.56
CA GLY A 47 13.75 5.92 4.84
C GLY A 47 15.20 6.27 4.46
N PRO A 48 15.40 7.43 3.81
CA PRO A 48 16.72 7.81 3.30
C PRO A 48 17.83 7.93 4.37
N SER A 49 17.47 8.10 5.64
CA SER A 49 18.39 8.17 6.77
C SER A 49 18.56 6.85 7.53
N SER A 50 17.91 5.78 7.09
CA SER A 50 17.99 4.48 7.77
C SER A 50 19.39 3.89 7.71
N THR A 51 19.73 3.16 8.77
CA THR A 51 21.00 2.49 8.98
C THR A 51 20.80 0.97 9.04
N VAL A 52 21.90 0.22 9.12
CA VAL A 52 21.85 -1.23 9.34
C VAL A 52 21.16 -1.59 10.67
N ALA A 53 21.18 -0.72 11.68
CA ALA A 53 20.48 -0.96 12.94
C ALA A 53 18.95 -0.99 12.73
N ASP A 54 18.43 -0.12 11.87
CA ASP A 54 16.99 -0.05 11.58
C ASP A 54 16.50 -1.29 10.83
N VAL A 55 17.32 -1.85 9.94
CA VAL A 55 17.02 -3.13 9.27
C VAL A 55 16.88 -4.27 10.29
N LYS A 56 17.71 -4.29 11.33
CA LYS A 56 17.63 -5.30 12.40
C LYS A 56 16.39 -5.12 13.29
N ALA A 57 15.85 -3.91 13.35
CA ALA A 57 14.70 -3.54 14.16
C ALA A 57 13.37 -3.60 13.40
N LEU A 58 13.35 -4.05 12.14
CA LEU A 58 12.15 -4.19 11.33
C LEU A 58 11.07 -5.00 12.05
N ASP A 59 9.85 -4.46 12.05
CA ASP A 59 8.65 -5.21 12.37
C ASP A 59 8.23 -6.04 11.16
N PHE A 60 8.56 -7.34 11.20
CA PHE A 60 8.21 -8.29 10.15
C PHE A 60 6.69 -8.53 10.03
N GLY A 61 5.91 -8.17 11.06
CA GLY A 61 4.44 -8.20 10.99
C GLY A 61 3.85 -7.10 10.09
N LYS A 62 4.67 -6.12 9.69
CA LYS A 62 4.29 -5.00 8.82
C LYS A 62 4.99 -5.04 7.47
N ILE A 63 5.46 -6.21 7.07
CA ILE A 63 6.04 -6.41 5.74
C ILE A 63 4.92 -6.82 4.78
N ASN A 64 4.85 -6.12 3.65
CA ASN A 64 3.83 -6.25 2.59
C ASN A 64 2.40 -5.99 3.08
#